data_AF-A0A016VVU2-F1
#
_entry.id   AF-A0A016VVU2-F1
#
_cell.length_a   1.000
_cell.length_b   1.000
_cell.length_c   1.000
_cell.angle_alpha   90.00
_cell.angle_beta   90.00
_cell.angle_gamma   90.00
#
_symmetry.space_group_name_H-M   'P 1'
#
loop_
_entity.id
_entity.type
_entity.pdbx_description
1 polymer ?
#
loop_
_entity_poly.entity_id
_entity_poly.type
_entity_poly.pdbx_seq_one_letter_code
_entity_poly.pdbx_strand_id
1 'polypeptide(L)'
;MILRLLRLTAFLAFTTIIVESMSPFVRRRFKEKPKHPVILIPGDGGSQLEANLTGKPSVVHYICSKQTADYFDLWLNLELFTPLVIDCWVDNMMLVFNSTTGLSSNMPGVDIRVPGFGGTSSIEWLDKSKASPGSYFSALVGMMTTWGYQSGKSVQGAPYDWRRSPSQRRFSF
;
A
#
# COMPACT_ATOMS: atom_id res chain seq x y z
N MET A 1 -3.09 42.25 47.82
CA MET A 1 -2.62 42.67 46.48
C MET A 1 -1.33 41.94 46.06
N ILE A 2 -0.34 41.82 46.96
CA ILE A 2 0.98 41.19 46.71
C ILE A 2 0.90 39.70 46.33
N LEU A 3 -0.01 38.93 46.93
CA LEU A 3 -0.18 37.49 46.64
C LEU A 3 -0.73 37.21 45.22
N ARG A 4 -1.44 38.17 44.61
CA ARG A 4 -1.93 38.07 43.23
C ARG A 4 -0.82 38.36 42.22
N LEU A 5 0.09 39.29 42.53
CA LEU A 5 1.28 39.53 41.69
C LEU A 5 2.23 38.33 41.70
N LEU A 6 2.50 37.72 42.86
CA LEU A 6 3.35 36.52 42.97
C LEU A 6 2.82 35.30 42.20
N ARG A 7 1.49 35.15 42.13
CA ARG A 7 0.86 34.09 41.32
C ARG A 7 0.92 34.40 39.82
N LEU A 8 0.76 35.66 39.42
CA LEU A 8 0.86 36.06 38.01
C LEU A 8 2.29 35.94 37.47
N THR A 9 3.29 36.34 38.27
CA THR A 9 4.71 36.23 37.89
C THR A 9 5.17 34.78 37.83
N ALA A 10 4.71 33.93 38.76
CA ALA A 10 4.99 32.49 38.72
C ALA A 10 4.33 31.80 37.51
N PHE A 11 3.11 32.18 37.13
CA PHE A 11 2.41 31.61 35.96
C PHE A 11 3.07 32.03 34.63
N LEU A 12 3.45 33.31 34.52
CA LEU A 12 4.17 33.84 33.36
C LEU A 12 5.55 33.19 33.20
N ALA A 13 6.31 33.03 34.30
CA ALA A 13 7.60 32.34 34.28
C ALA A 13 7.48 30.85 33.92
N PHE A 14 6.41 30.17 34.35
CA PHE A 14 6.18 28.77 34.00
C PHE A 14 5.80 28.59 32.51
N THR A 15 5.05 29.55 31.95
CA THR A 15 4.73 29.53 30.51
C THR A 15 5.93 29.83 29.62
N THR A 16 6.86 30.70 30.03
CA THR A 16 8.07 30.98 29.23
C THR A 16 9.05 29.80 29.25
N ILE A 17 9.19 29.10 30.39
CA ILE A 17 10.09 27.94 30.51
C ILE A 17 9.62 26.75 29.66
N ILE A 18 8.30 26.53 29.54
CA ILE A 18 7.78 25.46 28.65
C ILE A 18 8.03 25.78 27.17
N VAL A 19 8.00 27.06 26.78
CA VAL A 19 8.22 27.45 25.38
C VAL A 19 9.69 27.29 24.95
N GLU A 20 10.66 27.53 25.84
CA GLU A 20 12.10 27.39 25.51
C GLU A 20 12.59 25.93 25.46
N SER A 21 11.87 24.97 26.06
CA SER A 21 12.22 23.55 26.03
C SER A 21 11.88 22.86 24.70
N MET A 22 11.12 23.49 23.81
CA MET A 22 10.83 22.98 22.48
C MET A 22 11.75 23.68 21.47
N SER A 23 13.07 23.51 21.61
CA SER A 23 13.94 23.71 20.46
C SER A 23 13.35 22.84 19.35
N PRO A 24 12.89 23.40 18.21
CA PRO A 24 12.49 22.57 17.10
C PRO A 24 13.69 21.70 16.82
N PHE A 25 13.49 20.38 16.80
CA PHE A 25 14.50 19.50 16.24
C PHE A 25 14.68 19.99 14.80
N VAL A 26 15.66 20.87 14.58
CA VAL A 26 16.06 21.35 13.27
C VAL A 26 16.68 20.13 12.64
N ARG A 27 15.82 19.28 12.08
CA ARG A 27 16.19 18.15 11.25
C ARG A 27 16.92 18.80 10.09
N ARG A 28 18.26 18.85 10.16
CA ARG A 28 19.09 19.27 9.03
C ARG A 28 18.54 18.51 7.84
N ARG A 29 17.91 19.23 6.90
CA ARG A 29 17.55 18.65 5.60
C ARG A 29 18.87 18.29 4.97
N PHE A 30 19.28 17.04 5.13
CA PHE A 30 20.31 16.45 4.30
C PHE A 30 19.74 16.49 2.88
N LYS A 31 20.10 17.55 2.15
CA LYS A 31 19.78 17.75 0.74
C LYS A 31 20.92 17.19 -0.11
N GLU A 32 21.58 16.13 0.37
CA GLU A 32 22.53 15.39 -0.46
C GLU A 32 21.73 14.56 -1.46
N LYS A 33 22.16 14.57 -2.72
CA LYS A 33 21.56 13.69 -3.73
C LYS A 33 21.74 12.23 -3.28
N PRO A 34 20.70 11.38 -3.42
CA PRO A 34 20.83 9.96 -3.15
C PRO A 34 22.00 9.35 -3.91
N LYS A 35 22.90 8.66 -3.20
CA LYS A 35 24.10 8.04 -3.80
C LYS A 35 23.81 6.68 -4.42
N HIS A 36 22.79 5.97 -3.93
CA HIS A 36 22.45 4.62 -4.38
C HIS A 36 20.94 4.51 -4.64
N PRO A 37 20.53 3.80 -5.71
CA PRO A 37 19.12 3.49 -5.92
C PRO A 37 18.62 2.51 -4.85
N VAL A 38 17.33 2.59 -4.52
CA VAL A 38 16.65 1.71 -3.55
C VAL A 38 15.50 1.00 -4.24
N ILE A 39 15.43 -0.33 -4.08
CA ILE A 39 14.32 -1.15 -4.54
C ILE A 39 13.51 -1.59 -3.32
N LEU A 40 12.23 -1.26 -3.31
CA LEU A 40 11.29 -1.62 -2.25
C LEU A 40 10.52 -2.88 -2.67
N ILE A 41 10.71 -3.96 -1.91
CA ILE A 41 10.01 -5.22 -2.11
C ILE A 41 8.94 -5.33 -1.00
N PRO A 42 7.65 -5.33 -1.33
CA PRO A 42 6.58 -5.42 -0.34
C PRO A 42 6.46 -6.81 0.28
N GLY A 43 5.81 -6.88 1.44
CA GLY A 43 5.39 -8.15 2.05
C GLY A 43 4.11 -8.73 1.43
N ASP A 44 3.53 -9.71 2.13
CA ASP A 44 2.23 -10.29 1.78
C ASP A 44 1.11 -9.23 1.90
N GLY A 45 0.21 -9.18 0.92
CA GLY A 45 -0.80 -8.12 0.78
C GLY A 45 -0.24 -6.72 0.51
N GLY A 46 1.09 -6.55 0.38
CA GLY A 46 1.76 -5.24 0.37
C GLY A 46 1.82 -4.53 -0.98
N SER A 47 1.12 -5.03 -2.00
CA SER A 47 0.97 -4.35 -3.29
C SER A 47 -0.39 -4.57 -3.91
N GLN A 48 -0.83 -3.61 -4.72
CA GLN A 48 -2.07 -3.71 -5.49
C GLN A 48 -2.10 -4.97 -6.38
N LEU A 49 -3.30 -5.50 -6.61
CA LEU A 49 -3.60 -6.50 -7.65
C LEU A 49 -4.82 -6.03 -8.46
N GLU A 50 -4.77 -6.28 -9.76
CA GLU A 50 -5.89 -6.03 -10.67
C GLU A 50 -6.37 -7.35 -11.27
N ALA A 51 -7.68 -7.50 -11.44
CA ALA A 51 -8.29 -8.65 -12.12
C ALA A 51 -9.06 -8.25 -13.37
N ASN A 52 -9.10 -9.15 -14.35
CA ASN A 52 -10.08 -9.15 -15.42
C ASN A 52 -10.81 -10.50 -15.44
N LEU A 53 -12.13 -10.48 -15.39
CA LEU A 53 -12.96 -11.67 -15.53
C LEU A 53 -13.21 -11.91 -17.02
N THR A 54 -12.62 -12.97 -17.56
CA THR A 54 -12.64 -13.27 -18.99
C THR A 54 -13.80 -14.19 -19.40
N GLY A 55 -14.56 -14.70 -18.44
CA GLY A 55 -15.69 -15.60 -18.66
C GLY A 55 -15.69 -16.75 -17.67
N LYS A 56 -16.11 -16.48 -16.42
CA LYS A 56 -16.20 -17.50 -15.38
C LYS A 56 -17.29 -18.52 -15.70
N PRO A 57 -17.02 -19.83 -15.64
CA PRO A 57 -18.02 -20.86 -15.95
C PRO A 57 -19.19 -20.84 -14.95
N SER A 58 -18.87 -20.69 -13.67
CA SER A 58 -19.79 -20.58 -12.55
C SER A 58 -19.42 -19.41 -11.65
N VAL A 59 -20.37 -19.02 -10.79
CA VAL A 59 -20.19 -18.02 -9.74
C VAL A 59 -20.88 -18.51 -8.47
N VAL A 60 -20.37 -18.09 -7.32
CA VAL A 60 -20.91 -18.49 -6.01
C VAL A 60 -22.29 -17.91 -5.72
N HIS A 61 -22.58 -16.70 -6.23
CA HIS A 61 -23.87 -16.03 -6.10
C HIS A 61 -24.27 -15.32 -7.39
N TYR A 62 -25.58 -15.13 -7.59
CA TYR A 62 -26.16 -14.52 -8.80
C TYR A 62 -25.72 -13.08 -9.05
N ILE A 63 -25.28 -12.39 -8.01
CA ILE A 63 -24.77 -11.01 -8.07
C ILE A 63 -23.34 -10.92 -8.60
N CYS A 64 -22.58 -12.02 -8.59
CA CYS A 64 -21.17 -11.99 -8.96
C CYS A 64 -21.03 -11.96 -10.47
N SER A 65 -20.18 -11.06 -10.96
CA SER A 65 -19.90 -10.96 -12.40
C SER A 65 -19.15 -12.19 -12.91
N LYS A 66 -19.52 -12.64 -14.11
CA LYS A 66 -18.76 -13.65 -14.87
C LYS A 66 -17.72 -13.03 -15.78
N GLN A 67 -17.93 -11.78 -16.18
CA GLN A 67 -17.09 -11.07 -17.14
C GLN A 67 -17.01 -9.59 -16.76
N THR A 68 -15.87 -8.97 -17.06
CA THR A 68 -15.64 -7.53 -16.94
C THR A 68 -15.10 -6.98 -18.26
N ALA A 69 -15.37 -5.72 -18.57
CA ALA A 69 -14.86 -5.09 -19.79
C ALA A 69 -13.34 -4.88 -19.72
N ASP A 70 -12.87 -4.40 -18.58
CA ASP A 70 -11.48 -4.04 -18.32
C ASP A 70 -11.00 -4.63 -16.99
N TYR A 71 -9.71 -4.44 -16.69
CA TYR A 71 -9.18 -4.74 -15.38
C TYR A 71 -9.76 -3.80 -14.32
N PHE A 72 -10.12 -4.37 -13.16
CA PHE A 72 -10.58 -3.65 -11.99
C PHE A 72 -9.65 -3.86 -10.79
N ASP A 73 -9.76 -2.96 -9.81
CA ASP A 73 -9.01 -3.02 -8.56
C ASP A 73 -9.52 -4.16 -7.69
N LEU A 74 -8.75 -5.24 -7.68
CA LEU A 74 -9.08 -6.45 -6.95
C LEU A 74 -8.54 -6.40 -5.52
N TRP A 75 -7.36 -5.80 -5.35
CA TRP A 75 -6.76 -5.55 -4.06
C TRP A 75 -6.00 -4.21 -4.07
N LEU A 76 -6.19 -3.31 -3.12
CA LEU A 76 -7.26 -3.28 -2.11
C LEU A 76 -8.43 -2.45 -2.64
N ASN A 77 -9.64 -2.99 -2.52
CA ASN A 77 -10.87 -2.26 -2.79
C ASN A 77 -11.89 -2.58 -1.69
N LEU A 78 -12.16 -1.59 -0.83
CA LEU A 78 -13.00 -1.77 0.36
C LEU A 78 -14.48 -2.05 0.02
N GLU A 79 -14.95 -1.66 -1.17
CA GLU A 79 -16.33 -1.92 -1.61
C GLU A 79 -16.58 -3.42 -1.82
N LEU A 80 -15.52 -4.17 -2.14
CA LEU A 80 -15.57 -5.63 -2.33
C LEU A 80 -15.72 -6.39 -1.01
N PHE A 81 -15.61 -5.72 0.16
CA PHE A 81 -15.70 -6.36 1.48
C PHE A 81 -17.07 -6.22 2.15
N THR A 82 -18.07 -5.76 1.41
CA THR A 82 -19.45 -5.73 1.91
C THR A 82 -19.99 -7.16 2.04
N PRO A 83 -20.93 -7.45 2.98
CA PRO A 83 -21.46 -8.80 3.19
C PRO A 83 -22.06 -9.45 1.94
N LEU A 84 -22.53 -8.64 0.99
CA LEU A 84 -23.09 -9.12 -0.25
C LEU A 84 -22.00 -9.54 -1.25
N VAL A 85 -20.88 -8.81 -1.33
CA VAL A 85 -19.88 -8.93 -2.41
C VAL A 85 -18.63 -9.72 -1.99
N ILE A 86 -18.39 -9.88 -0.68
CA ILE A 86 -17.17 -10.52 -0.15
C ILE A 86 -16.96 -11.93 -0.71
N ASP A 87 -18.02 -12.72 -0.89
CA ASP A 87 -17.91 -14.07 -1.46
C ASP A 87 -17.49 -14.04 -2.93
N CYS A 88 -17.94 -13.05 -3.70
CA CYS A 88 -17.47 -12.84 -5.07
C CYS A 88 -15.97 -12.49 -5.10
N TRP A 89 -15.51 -11.68 -4.14
CA TRP A 89 -14.09 -11.32 -4.02
C TRP A 89 -13.23 -12.52 -3.64
N VAL A 90 -13.65 -13.33 -2.65
CA VAL A 90 -12.95 -14.56 -2.27
C VAL A 90 -12.82 -15.50 -3.47
N ASP A 91 -13.90 -15.70 -4.22
CA ASP A 91 -13.94 -16.55 -5.42
C ASP A 91 -13.06 -16.01 -6.56
N ASN A 92 -12.81 -14.70 -6.61
CA ASN A 92 -11.88 -14.10 -7.59
C ASN A 92 -10.42 -14.14 -7.11
N MET A 93 -10.16 -14.01 -5.80
CA MET A 93 -8.81 -14.05 -5.23
C MET A 93 -8.22 -15.44 -5.15
N MET A 94 -9.07 -16.47 -5.05
CA MET A 94 -8.65 -17.84 -4.79
C MET A 94 -7.67 -18.36 -5.85
N LEU A 95 -6.73 -19.18 -5.40
CA LEU A 95 -5.85 -19.97 -6.26
C LEU A 95 -6.31 -21.42 -6.27
N VAL A 96 -6.27 -22.06 -7.43
CA VAL A 96 -6.49 -23.49 -7.60
C VAL A 96 -5.14 -24.19 -7.55
N PHE A 97 -4.94 -25.06 -6.56
CA PHE A 97 -3.71 -25.83 -6.40
C PHE A 97 -3.80 -27.17 -7.13
N ASN A 98 -2.79 -27.48 -7.94
CA ASN A 98 -2.62 -28.77 -8.58
C ASN A 98 -1.57 -29.58 -7.80
N SER A 99 -2.01 -30.61 -7.08
CA SER A 99 -1.14 -31.45 -6.26
C SER A 99 -0.13 -32.28 -7.06
N THR A 100 -0.43 -32.59 -8.32
CA THR A 100 0.45 -33.37 -9.20
C THR A 100 1.63 -32.54 -9.68
N THR A 101 1.40 -31.28 -10.06
CA THR A 101 2.46 -30.38 -10.53
C THR A 101 3.09 -29.56 -9.39
N GLY A 102 2.42 -29.45 -8.25
CA GLY A 102 2.81 -28.57 -7.15
C GLY A 102 2.64 -27.08 -7.46
N LEU A 103 1.88 -26.74 -8.51
CA LEU A 103 1.68 -25.38 -8.98
C LEU A 103 0.25 -24.88 -8.70
N SER A 104 0.12 -23.57 -8.60
CA SER A 104 -1.14 -22.86 -8.38
C SER A 104 -1.50 -22.02 -9.60
N SER A 105 -2.75 -22.09 -10.05
CA SER A 105 -3.31 -21.21 -11.07
C SER A 105 -4.38 -20.29 -10.49
N ASN A 106 -4.72 -19.22 -11.21
CA ASN A 106 -5.91 -18.44 -10.88
C ASN A 106 -7.18 -19.30 -11.05
N MET A 107 -8.29 -18.83 -10.49
CA MET A 107 -9.61 -19.40 -10.76
C MET A 107 -9.97 -19.37 -12.26
N PRO A 108 -10.72 -20.36 -12.78
CA PRO A 108 -11.13 -20.39 -14.17
C PRO A 108 -11.88 -19.11 -14.58
N GLY A 109 -11.42 -18.49 -15.68
CA GLY A 109 -11.99 -17.23 -16.17
C GLY A 109 -11.57 -15.98 -15.39
N VAL A 110 -10.53 -16.07 -14.55
CA VAL A 110 -9.96 -14.94 -13.79
C VAL A 110 -8.51 -14.73 -14.20
N ASP A 111 -8.23 -13.60 -14.85
CA ASP A 111 -6.87 -13.13 -15.06
C ASP A 111 -6.49 -12.11 -13.99
N ILE A 112 -5.26 -12.19 -13.47
CA ILE A 112 -4.75 -11.29 -12.43
C ILE A 112 -3.38 -10.79 -12.84
N ARG A 113 -3.19 -9.47 -12.74
CA ARG A 113 -1.92 -8.80 -13.01
C ARG A 113 -1.50 -7.93 -11.83
N VAL A 114 -0.20 -7.66 -11.79
CA VAL A 114 0.44 -6.82 -10.78
C VAL A 114 0.79 -5.48 -11.42
N PRO A 115 0.13 -4.38 -11.03
CA PRO A 115 0.42 -3.07 -11.61
C PRO A 115 1.64 -2.39 -10.96
N GLY A 116 2.21 -1.43 -11.68
CA GLY A 116 3.11 -0.43 -11.11
C GLY A 116 4.55 -0.88 -10.84
N PHE A 117 5.02 -1.95 -11.49
CA PHE A 117 6.43 -2.35 -11.41
C PHE A 117 7.36 -1.20 -11.83
N GLY A 118 8.44 -0.98 -11.06
CA GLY A 118 9.38 0.13 -11.24
C GLY A 118 8.91 1.44 -10.61
N GLY A 119 7.60 1.72 -10.56
CA GLY A 119 7.01 2.82 -9.79
C GLY A 119 6.84 2.47 -8.30
N THR A 120 6.39 3.43 -7.49
CA THR A 120 6.10 3.18 -6.06
C THR A 120 4.62 3.29 -5.70
N SER A 121 3.77 3.81 -6.59
CA SER A 121 2.37 4.09 -6.28
C SER A 121 1.58 2.87 -5.79
N SER A 122 1.79 1.70 -6.41
CA SER A 122 1.07 0.46 -6.10
C SER A 122 1.48 -0.20 -4.78
N ILE A 123 2.56 0.27 -4.15
CA ILE A 123 3.05 -0.20 -2.85
C ILE A 123 2.97 0.88 -1.76
N GLU A 124 2.86 2.16 -2.16
CA GLU A 124 2.58 3.26 -1.23
C GLU A 124 1.15 3.21 -0.71
N TRP A 125 0.21 3.00 -1.63
CA TRP A 125 -1.22 2.95 -1.38
C TRP A 125 -1.79 1.67 -1.96
N LEU A 126 -2.30 0.78 -1.11
CA LEU A 126 -2.95 -0.45 -1.53
C LEU A 126 -4.32 -0.19 -2.13
N ASP A 127 -5.00 0.86 -1.69
CA ASP A 127 -6.27 1.33 -2.26
C ASP A 127 -6.01 2.56 -3.15
N LYS A 128 -6.47 2.54 -4.41
CA LYS A 128 -6.28 3.64 -5.36
C LYS A 128 -7.00 4.93 -4.94
N SER A 129 -8.05 4.85 -4.12
CA SER A 129 -8.70 6.01 -3.50
C SER A 129 -7.81 6.71 -2.48
N LYS A 130 -6.73 6.06 -2.03
CA LYS A 130 -5.85 6.48 -0.94
C LYS A 130 -6.59 6.62 0.40
N ALA A 131 -7.63 5.81 0.61
CA ALA A 131 -8.24 5.66 1.92
C ALA A 131 -7.16 5.26 2.96
N SER A 132 -7.26 5.79 4.17
CA SER A 132 -6.24 5.59 5.21
C SER A 132 -5.93 4.12 5.53
N PRO A 133 -6.88 3.16 5.50
CA PRO A 133 -6.56 1.74 5.71
C PRO A 133 -5.62 1.16 4.64
N GLY A 134 -5.58 1.76 3.44
CA GLY A 134 -4.71 1.35 2.35
C GLY A 134 -3.31 1.97 2.40
N SER A 135 -2.98 2.80 3.38
CA SER A 135 -1.65 3.41 3.51
C SER A 135 -0.62 2.36 3.94
N TYR A 136 0.37 2.06 3.09
CA TYR A 136 1.45 1.12 3.41
C TYR A 136 2.83 1.77 3.35
N PHE A 137 3.49 1.86 2.18
CA PHE A 137 4.79 2.55 2.07
C PHE A 137 4.71 4.07 1.87
N SER A 138 3.51 4.66 1.89
CA SER A 138 3.32 6.10 1.65
C SER A 138 4.22 6.99 2.52
N ALA A 139 4.32 6.72 3.82
CA ALA A 139 5.14 7.48 4.75
C ALA A 139 6.65 7.29 4.50
N LEU A 140 7.06 6.05 4.16
CA LEU A 140 8.45 5.73 3.84
C LEU A 140 8.91 6.47 2.57
N VAL A 141 8.15 6.33 1.48
CA VAL A 141 8.47 6.98 0.20
C VAL A 141 8.36 8.50 0.33
N GLY A 142 7.37 8.99 1.09
CA GLY A 142 7.26 10.41 1.42
C GLY A 142 8.51 10.94 2.11
N MET A 143 9.03 10.23 3.12
CA MET A 143 10.28 10.58 3.79
C MET A 143 11.48 10.52 2.84
N MET A 144 11.61 9.47 2.02
CA MET A 144 12.70 9.35 1.04
C MET A 144 12.68 10.49 0.02
N THR A 145 11.50 10.94 -0.39
CA THR A 145 11.34 12.10 -1.27
C THR A 145 11.91 13.37 -0.62
N THR A 146 11.75 13.54 0.70
CA THR A 146 12.39 14.67 1.42
C THR A 146 13.92 14.61 1.43
N TRP A 147 14.50 13.42 1.24
CA TRP A 147 15.93 13.18 1.08
C TRP A 147 16.41 13.28 -0.38
N GLY A 148 15.52 13.61 -1.32
CA GLY A 148 15.85 13.78 -2.74
C GLY A 148 15.72 12.52 -3.59
N TYR A 149 15.14 11.43 -3.06
CA TYR A 149 14.75 10.28 -3.89
C TYR A 149 13.59 10.63 -4.82
N GLN A 150 13.54 9.98 -5.98
CA GLN A 150 12.48 10.13 -6.99
C GLN A 150 11.91 8.75 -7.31
N SER A 151 10.59 8.60 -7.14
CA SER A 151 9.84 7.41 -7.53
C SER A 151 10.08 7.08 -9.01
N GLY A 152 10.21 5.80 -9.34
CA GLY A 152 10.49 5.34 -10.69
C GLY A 152 11.94 5.46 -11.13
N LYS A 153 12.79 6.14 -10.35
CA LYS A 153 14.18 6.42 -10.70
C LYS A 153 15.16 5.96 -9.64
N SER A 154 15.29 6.72 -8.55
CA SER A 154 16.21 6.40 -7.45
C SER A 154 15.55 5.64 -6.32
N VAL A 155 14.22 5.63 -6.25
CA VAL A 155 13.45 4.66 -5.46
C VAL A 155 12.43 3.99 -6.37
N GLN A 156 12.39 2.66 -6.38
CA GLN A 156 11.53 1.87 -7.24
C GLN A 156 10.82 0.80 -6.42
N GLY A 157 9.57 0.51 -6.75
CA GLY A 157 8.83 -0.62 -6.19
C GLY A 157 8.98 -1.86 -7.07
N ALA A 158 9.10 -3.02 -6.43
CA ALA A 158 9.08 -4.32 -7.07
C ALA A 158 7.86 -5.14 -6.58
N PRO A 159 6.62 -4.71 -6.90
CA PRO A 159 5.42 -5.45 -6.55
C PRO A 159 5.40 -6.81 -7.27
N TYR A 160 4.75 -7.79 -6.66
CA TYR A 160 4.61 -9.15 -7.20
C TYR A 160 3.26 -9.75 -6.78
N ASP A 161 2.87 -10.85 -7.41
CA ASP A 161 1.69 -11.62 -6.99
C ASP A 161 2.05 -12.36 -5.69
N TRP A 162 1.73 -11.72 -4.57
CA TRP A 162 2.10 -12.15 -3.22
C TRP A 162 1.39 -13.43 -2.76
N ARG A 163 0.37 -13.88 -3.50
CA ARG A 163 -0.32 -15.15 -3.24
C ARG A 163 0.50 -16.37 -3.66
N ARG A 164 1.48 -16.18 -4.55
CA ARG A 164 2.20 -17.28 -5.19
C ARG A 164 3.55 -17.57 -4.53
N SER A 165 3.95 -18.82 -4.58
CA SER A 165 5.27 -19.26 -4.15
C SER A 165 6.38 -18.64 -5.01
N PRO A 166 7.61 -18.49 -4.47
CA PRO A 166 8.75 -17.93 -5.22
C PRO A 166 9.04 -18.63 -6.55
N SER A 167 8.90 -19.96 -6.61
CA SER A 167 9.12 -20.77 -7.81
C SER A 167 8.21 -20.43 -8.99
N GLN A 168 7.08 -19.77 -8.74
CA GLN A 168 6.06 -19.44 -9.74
C GLN A 168 6.05 -17.96 -10.11
N ARG A 169 6.90 -17.15 -9.49
CA ARG A 169 7.02 -15.73 -9.79
C ARG A 169 7.90 -15.55 -11.02
N ARG A 170 7.29 -15.21 -12.15
CA ARG A 170 8.04 -14.72 -13.32
C ARG A 170 8.29 -13.23 -13.12
N PHE A 171 9.54 -12.87 -12.82
CA PHE A 171 9.98 -11.48 -12.88
C PHE A 171 10.38 -11.20 -14.34
N SER A 172 9.46 -10.62 -15.11
CA SER A 172 9.79 -10.07 -16.42
C SER A 172 10.30 -8.65 -16.19
N PHE A 173 11.62 -8.48 -16.29
CA PHE A 173 12.29 -7.19 -16.29
C PHE A 173 12.19 -6.52 -17.66
#